data_AF-A0A8H9JEL4-F1
#
_entry.id   AF-A0A8H9JEL4-F1
#
_cell.length_a   1.000
_cell.length_b   1.000
_cell.length_c   1.000
_cell.angle_alpha   90.00
_cell.angle_beta   90.00
_cell.angle_gamma   90.00
#
_symmetry.space_group_name_H-M   'P 1'
#
loop_
_entity.id
_entity.type
_entity.pdbx_description
1 polymer ?
#
loop_
_entity_poly.entity_id
_entity_poly.type
_entity_poly.pdbx_seq_one_letter_code
_entity_poly.pdbx_strand_id
1 'polypeptide(L)'
;MSKVVISLGQMRIAVGDVGRNYTAAERLIAEAARRGSHLIMLPELWSTGYALERANELSSALNAGIFAQVAKLAKDHNICVCGSMLEKRGMEVTNSAVFFSPKGQLMGVYRKIHLFRLMNEHVHLKAGSSPLVMDLPWGPTGVAICYDLRFPELFRRYAVEGAKMVIIPAEWPIERAEHWTTLLKARAIENQMYIVAVNNVGESGGTTFAGQSMIVDPWGKVVVAGGEEPGLFTAEVDFDRVNAIREKIPVFEDRRPDLYEPLDFRV
;
A
#
# COMPACT_ATOMS: atom_id res chain seq x y z
N MET A 1 20.11 5.70 -2.65
CA MET A 1 19.55 7.05 -2.86
C MET A 1 18.84 7.44 -1.58
N SER A 2 19.20 8.55 -0.90
CA SER A 2 18.57 8.91 0.39
C SER A 2 17.28 9.69 0.25
N LYS A 3 17.11 10.48 -0.82
CA LYS A 3 15.90 11.25 -1.08
C LYS A 3 15.09 10.67 -2.24
N VAL A 4 13.78 10.51 -2.06
CA VAL A 4 12.88 9.92 -3.05
C VAL A 4 11.62 10.76 -3.18
N VAL A 5 11.27 11.11 -4.41
CA VAL A 5 9.98 11.77 -4.72
C VAL A 5 8.91 10.71 -4.93
N ILE A 6 7.86 10.73 -4.11
CA ILE A 6 6.78 9.76 -4.10
C ILE A 6 5.45 10.47 -4.41
N SER A 7 4.66 9.90 -5.32
CA SER A 7 3.30 10.34 -5.61
C SER A 7 2.25 9.34 -5.13
N LEU A 8 1.19 9.86 -4.53
CA LEU A 8 -0.03 9.15 -4.12
C LEU A 8 -1.11 9.39 -5.17
N GLY A 9 -1.45 8.36 -5.94
CA GLY A 9 -2.51 8.40 -6.95
C GLY A 9 -3.88 8.12 -6.36
N GLN A 10 -4.42 9.07 -5.60
CA GLN A 10 -5.77 8.95 -5.03
C GLN A 10 -6.81 9.09 -6.14
N MET A 11 -7.62 8.07 -6.36
CA MET A 11 -8.60 8.01 -7.44
C MET A 11 -9.93 7.44 -6.99
N ARG A 12 -11.00 7.80 -7.70
CA ARG A 12 -12.30 7.13 -7.60
C ARG A 12 -12.23 5.83 -8.38
N ILE A 13 -12.43 4.71 -7.69
CA ILE A 13 -12.51 3.40 -8.34
C ILE A 13 -13.95 3.15 -8.80
N ALA A 14 -14.13 2.83 -10.07
CA ALA A 14 -15.40 2.34 -10.62
C ALA A 14 -15.48 0.82 -10.45
N VAL A 15 -16.40 0.34 -9.60
CA VAL A 15 -16.53 -1.09 -9.29
C VAL A 15 -16.78 -1.91 -10.56
N GLY A 16 -15.91 -2.89 -10.80
CA GLY A 16 -16.02 -3.84 -11.91
C GLY A 16 -15.69 -3.29 -13.29
N ASP A 17 -15.33 -2.01 -13.43
CA ASP A 17 -14.98 -1.37 -14.70
C ASP A 17 -13.46 -1.17 -14.84
N VAL A 18 -12.79 -2.25 -15.27
CA VAL A 18 -11.33 -2.27 -15.43
C VAL A 18 -10.83 -1.22 -16.42
N GLY A 19 -11.58 -0.96 -17.50
CA GLY A 19 -11.17 -0.02 -18.53
C GLY A 19 -11.15 1.43 -18.03
N ARG A 20 -12.21 1.84 -17.32
CA ARG A 20 -12.29 3.18 -16.71
C ARG A 20 -11.21 3.38 -15.64
N ASN A 21 -11.01 2.37 -14.79
CA ASN A 21 -9.98 2.41 -13.75
C ASN A 21 -8.57 2.48 -14.34
N TYR A 22 -8.27 1.66 -15.36
CA TYR A 22 -7.01 1.69 -16.08
C TYR A 22 -6.72 3.07 -16.68
N THR A 23 -7.71 3.69 -17.33
CA THR A 23 -7.56 5.02 -17.93
C THR A 23 -7.23 6.09 -16.88
N ALA A 24 -7.84 6.00 -15.69
CA ALA A 24 -7.56 6.92 -14.60
C ALA A 24 -6.15 6.70 -14.00
N ALA A 25 -5.76 5.43 -13.79
CA ALA A 25 -4.44 5.07 -13.29
C ALA A 25 -3.33 5.49 -14.27
N GLU A 26 -3.50 5.25 -15.57
CA GLU A 26 -2.56 5.65 -16.63
C GLU A 26 -2.31 7.16 -16.61
N ARG A 27 -3.36 7.98 -16.48
CA ARG A 27 -3.23 9.44 -16.36
C ARG A 27 -2.43 9.85 -15.13
N LEU A 28 -2.68 9.21 -13.98
CA LEU A 28 -1.96 9.50 -12.74
C LEU A 28 -0.49 9.09 -12.84
N ILE A 29 -0.19 7.92 -13.42
CA ILE A 29 1.18 7.43 -13.64
C ILE A 29 1.94 8.37 -14.56
N ALA A 30 1.35 8.75 -15.70
CA ALA A 30 1.96 9.67 -16.65
C ALA A 30 2.25 11.04 -16.02
N GLU A 31 1.30 11.58 -15.24
CA GLU A 31 1.47 12.84 -14.54
C GLU A 31 2.53 12.77 -13.43
N ALA A 32 2.61 11.67 -12.68
CA ALA A 32 3.66 11.46 -11.68
C ALA A 32 5.05 11.41 -12.32
N ALA A 33 5.19 10.69 -13.43
CA ALA A 33 6.44 10.67 -14.20
C ALA A 33 6.81 12.07 -14.72
N ARG A 34 5.84 12.84 -15.22
CA ARG A 34 6.05 14.23 -15.66
C ARG A 34 6.52 15.14 -14.53
N ARG A 35 6.10 14.87 -13.28
CA ARG A 35 6.55 15.59 -12.08
C ARG A 35 7.91 15.13 -11.55
N GLY A 36 8.54 14.14 -12.17
CA GLY A 36 9.82 13.59 -11.73
C GLY A 36 9.71 12.67 -10.51
N SER A 37 8.53 12.07 -10.28
CA SER A 37 8.38 11.09 -9.22
C SER A 37 9.17 9.82 -9.52
N HIS A 38 9.80 9.27 -8.49
CA HIS A 38 10.52 8.00 -8.56
C HIS A 38 9.55 6.83 -8.36
N LEU A 39 8.51 7.04 -7.57
CA LEU A 39 7.49 6.06 -7.24
C LEU A 39 6.10 6.70 -7.31
N ILE A 40 5.17 6.02 -7.98
CA ILE A 40 3.74 6.26 -7.83
C ILE A 40 3.07 5.05 -7.17
N MET A 41 2.20 5.35 -6.22
CA MET A 41 1.39 4.36 -5.54
C MET A 41 -0.10 4.56 -5.87
N LEU A 42 -0.76 3.46 -6.21
CA LEU A 42 -2.20 3.38 -6.48
C LEU A 42 -2.95 2.70 -5.31
N PRO A 43 -4.28 2.89 -5.19
CA PRO A 43 -5.07 2.31 -4.10
C PRO A 43 -5.14 0.78 -4.11
N GLU A 44 -5.82 0.22 -3.11
CA GLU A 44 -6.16 -1.20 -3.07
C GLU A 44 -7.16 -1.54 -4.16
N LEU A 45 -6.99 -2.73 -4.78
CA LEU A 45 -7.85 -3.29 -5.82
C LEU A 45 -8.25 -2.26 -6.89
N TRP A 46 -7.36 -1.32 -7.20
CA TRP A 46 -7.68 -0.10 -7.96
C TRP A 46 -8.27 -0.40 -9.34
N SER A 47 -7.96 -1.56 -9.91
CA SER A 47 -8.45 -2.00 -11.22
C SER A 47 -9.91 -2.45 -11.20
N THR A 48 -10.42 -2.96 -10.08
CA THR A 48 -11.73 -3.63 -10.02
C THR A 48 -12.64 -3.12 -8.91
N GLY A 49 -12.08 -2.47 -7.89
CA GLY A 49 -12.74 -2.29 -6.60
C GLY A 49 -13.14 -3.63 -5.98
N TYR A 50 -14.09 -3.57 -5.04
CA TYR A 50 -14.67 -4.72 -4.35
C TYR A 50 -15.71 -5.49 -5.20
N ALA A 51 -15.49 -5.63 -6.50
CA ALA A 51 -16.29 -6.48 -7.39
C ALA A 51 -16.00 -7.98 -7.17
N LEU A 52 -15.98 -8.43 -5.92
CA LEU A 52 -15.42 -9.72 -5.51
C LEU A 52 -16.23 -10.93 -5.99
N GLU A 53 -17.54 -10.77 -6.22
CA GLU A 53 -18.37 -11.82 -6.83
C GLU A 53 -17.87 -12.21 -8.23
N ARG A 54 -17.23 -11.26 -8.93
CA ARG A 54 -16.62 -11.46 -10.25
C ARG A 54 -15.09 -11.66 -10.17
N ALA A 55 -14.54 -11.96 -8.99
CA ALA A 55 -13.09 -12.04 -8.81
C ALA A 55 -12.40 -13.04 -9.75
N ASN A 56 -13.03 -14.18 -10.04
CA ASN A 56 -12.49 -15.18 -10.97
C ASN A 56 -12.42 -14.71 -12.44
N GLU A 57 -13.35 -13.84 -12.82
CA GLU A 57 -13.45 -13.22 -14.16
C GLU A 57 -12.45 -12.07 -14.29
N LEU A 58 -12.37 -11.23 -13.26
CA LEU A 58 -11.61 -9.97 -13.28
C LEU A 58 -10.14 -10.11 -12.85
N SER A 59 -9.76 -11.24 -12.26
CA SER A 59 -8.38 -11.51 -11.85
C SER A 59 -7.49 -11.89 -13.03
N SER A 60 -6.20 -11.57 -12.91
CA SER A 60 -5.18 -11.89 -13.93
C SER A 60 -3.96 -12.55 -13.30
N ALA A 61 -3.25 -13.37 -14.06
CA ALA A 61 -1.92 -13.83 -13.65
C ALA A 61 -0.92 -12.66 -13.63
N LEU A 62 0.13 -12.75 -12.82
CA LEU A 62 1.12 -11.66 -12.63
C LEU A 62 1.83 -11.19 -13.91
N ASN A 63 1.86 -12.00 -14.95
CA ASN A 63 2.50 -11.70 -16.24
C ASN A 63 1.48 -11.45 -17.37
N ALA A 64 0.20 -11.29 -17.04
CA ALA A 64 -0.88 -11.12 -18.00
C ALA A 64 -1.87 -10.04 -17.56
N GLY A 65 -2.80 -9.69 -18.45
CA GLY A 65 -3.89 -8.75 -18.18
C GLY A 65 -3.40 -7.45 -17.55
N ILE A 66 -4.06 -7.04 -16.47
CA ILE A 66 -3.79 -5.76 -15.80
C ILE A 66 -2.36 -5.66 -15.26
N PHE A 67 -1.76 -6.75 -14.77
CA PHE A 67 -0.39 -6.74 -14.28
C PHE A 67 0.63 -6.47 -15.40
N ALA A 68 0.46 -7.10 -16.57
CA ALA A 68 1.31 -6.86 -17.73
C ALA A 68 1.15 -5.42 -18.26
N GLN A 69 -0.07 -4.88 -18.23
CA GLN A 69 -0.34 -3.50 -18.63
C GLN A 69 0.37 -2.50 -17.69
N VAL A 70 0.32 -2.72 -16.37
CA VAL A 70 1.03 -1.86 -15.39
C VAL A 70 2.55 -1.98 -15.54
N ALA A 71 3.07 -3.19 -15.77
CA ALA A 71 4.49 -3.39 -16.04
C ALA A 71 4.95 -2.58 -17.26
N LYS A 72 4.11 -2.54 -18.31
CA LYS A 72 4.35 -1.72 -19.50
C LYS A 72 4.33 -0.22 -19.16
N LEU A 73 3.34 0.26 -18.41
CA LEU A 73 3.26 1.66 -17.98
C LEU A 73 4.48 2.09 -17.16
N ALA A 74 4.91 1.26 -16.21
CA ALA A 74 6.11 1.51 -15.41
C ALA A 74 7.36 1.68 -16.30
N LYS A 75 7.48 0.83 -17.34
CA LYS A 75 8.57 0.90 -18.32
C LYS A 75 8.48 2.13 -19.22
N ASP A 76 7.32 2.39 -19.80
CA ASP A 76 7.11 3.48 -20.77
C ASP A 76 7.33 4.85 -20.14
N HIS A 77 6.95 5.00 -18.87
CA HIS A 77 7.11 6.24 -18.11
C HIS A 77 8.37 6.28 -17.25
N ASN A 78 9.19 5.21 -17.26
CA ASN A 78 10.42 5.09 -16.47
C ASN A 78 10.21 5.46 -14.98
N ILE A 79 9.21 4.84 -14.35
CA ILE A 79 8.80 5.10 -12.96
C ILE A 79 8.50 3.79 -12.21
N CYS A 80 8.76 3.73 -10.90
CA CYS A 80 8.28 2.63 -10.08
C CYS A 80 6.77 2.75 -9.88
N VAL A 81 6.03 1.65 -10.01
CA VAL A 81 4.57 1.62 -9.77
C VAL A 81 4.24 0.56 -8.73
N CYS A 82 3.46 0.92 -7.72
CA CYS A 82 2.90 -0.03 -6.77
C CYS A 82 1.40 0.21 -6.52
N GLY A 83 0.72 -0.82 -6.03
CA GLY A 83 -0.72 -0.85 -5.78
C GLY A 83 -1.20 -2.30 -5.73
N SER A 84 -2.46 -2.55 -5.36
CA SER A 84 -2.99 -3.92 -5.34
C SER A 84 -4.08 -4.17 -6.38
N MET A 85 -4.13 -5.40 -6.87
CA MET A 85 -5.06 -5.91 -7.89
C MET A 85 -5.42 -7.36 -7.56
N LEU A 86 -6.45 -7.90 -8.22
CA LEU A 86 -6.82 -9.31 -8.09
C LEU A 86 -5.86 -10.20 -8.89
N GLU A 87 -5.07 -11.00 -8.18
CA GLU A 87 -4.15 -11.99 -8.77
C GLU A 87 -4.84 -13.35 -8.87
N LYS A 88 -4.78 -13.96 -10.06
CA LYS A 88 -5.24 -15.32 -10.30
C LYS A 88 -4.09 -16.32 -10.11
N ARG A 89 -4.29 -17.32 -9.26
CA ARG A 89 -3.33 -18.37 -8.92
C ARG A 89 -3.98 -19.75 -9.07
N GLY A 90 -4.04 -20.24 -10.31
CA GLY A 90 -4.81 -21.44 -10.63
C GLY A 90 -6.30 -21.18 -10.43
N MET A 91 -6.91 -21.87 -9.46
CA MET A 91 -8.32 -21.68 -9.07
C MET A 91 -8.51 -20.67 -7.93
N GLU A 92 -7.43 -20.22 -7.29
CA GLU A 92 -7.49 -19.25 -6.19
C GLU A 92 -7.33 -17.82 -6.71
N VAL A 93 -7.93 -16.86 -6.02
CA VAL A 93 -7.74 -15.42 -6.26
C VAL A 93 -7.23 -14.76 -4.98
N THR A 94 -6.26 -13.85 -5.08
CA THR A 94 -5.73 -13.09 -3.94
C THR A 94 -5.79 -11.58 -4.21
N ASN A 95 -5.93 -10.78 -3.15
CA ASN A 95 -5.64 -9.35 -3.21
C ASN A 95 -4.12 -9.17 -3.07
N SER A 96 -3.49 -8.79 -4.17
CA SER A 96 -2.03 -8.80 -4.29
C SER A 96 -1.49 -7.42 -4.60
N ALA A 97 -0.69 -6.88 -3.69
CA ALA A 97 0.10 -5.68 -3.91
C ALA A 97 1.39 -6.04 -4.63
N VAL A 98 1.67 -5.34 -5.72
CA VAL A 98 2.84 -5.57 -6.56
C VAL A 98 3.71 -4.33 -6.61
N PHE A 99 5.00 -4.55 -6.88
CA PHE A 99 5.95 -3.48 -7.10
C PHE A 99 6.66 -3.68 -8.44
N PHE A 100 6.45 -2.78 -9.39
CA PHE A 100 7.15 -2.77 -10.67
C PHE A 100 8.25 -1.72 -10.66
N SER A 101 9.44 -2.09 -11.14
CA SER A 101 10.55 -1.17 -11.35
C SER A 101 10.34 -0.29 -12.61
N PRO A 102 11.15 0.76 -12.82
CA PRO A 102 11.12 1.59 -14.03
C PRO A 102 11.45 0.83 -15.32
N LYS A 103 11.93 -0.41 -15.22
CA LYS A 103 12.16 -1.30 -16.36
C LYS A 103 10.96 -2.20 -16.67
N GLY A 104 9.88 -2.08 -15.90
CA GLY A 104 8.71 -2.97 -15.95
C GLY A 104 8.95 -4.34 -15.29
N GLN A 105 10.04 -4.51 -14.52
CA GLN A 105 10.32 -5.77 -13.84
C GLN A 105 9.53 -5.84 -12.53
N LEU A 106 8.88 -6.98 -12.29
CA LEU A 106 8.19 -7.27 -11.02
C LEU A 106 9.23 -7.53 -9.92
N MET A 107 9.32 -6.64 -8.94
CA MET A 107 10.28 -6.70 -7.85
C MET A 107 9.78 -7.50 -6.65
N GLY A 108 8.46 -7.57 -6.46
CA GLY A 108 7.86 -8.28 -5.34
C GLY A 108 6.34 -8.34 -5.42
N VAL A 109 5.76 -9.32 -4.73
CA VAL A 109 4.32 -9.55 -4.64
C VAL A 109 3.96 -9.86 -3.19
N TYR A 110 3.23 -8.96 -2.55
CA TYR A 110 2.64 -9.19 -1.25
C TYR A 110 1.17 -9.55 -1.42
N ARG A 111 0.71 -10.56 -0.68
CA ARG A 111 -0.68 -11.02 -0.71
C ARG A 111 -1.30 -10.73 0.63
N LYS A 112 -2.45 -10.06 0.65
CA LYS A 112 -3.11 -9.58 1.87
C LYS A 112 -3.26 -10.72 2.88
N ILE A 113 -2.64 -10.57 4.05
CA ILE A 113 -2.64 -11.61 5.08
C ILE A 113 -3.96 -11.57 5.85
N HIS A 114 -4.41 -10.37 6.24
CA HIS A 114 -5.62 -10.19 7.03
C HIS A 114 -6.79 -9.84 6.12
N LEU A 115 -7.60 -10.84 5.75
CA LEU A 115 -8.80 -10.64 4.94
C LEU A 115 -9.91 -9.92 5.72
N PHE A 116 -10.51 -8.91 5.11
CA PHE A 116 -11.58 -8.13 5.72
C PHE A 116 -12.94 -8.81 5.58
N ARG A 117 -13.40 -9.44 6.66
CA ARG A 117 -14.62 -10.27 6.65
C ARG A 117 -15.90 -9.49 6.36
N LEU A 118 -16.00 -8.23 6.80
CA LEU A 118 -17.20 -7.40 6.61
C LEU A 118 -17.48 -7.06 5.14
N MET A 119 -16.48 -7.20 4.26
CA MET A 119 -16.62 -7.04 2.80
C MET A 119 -16.51 -8.39 2.06
N ASN A 120 -16.78 -9.50 2.76
CA ASN A 120 -16.76 -10.86 2.22
C ASN A 120 -15.45 -11.28 1.54
N GLU A 121 -14.30 -10.68 1.88
CA GLU A 121 -13.02 -11.05 1.27
C GLU A 121 -12.72 -12.54 1.48
N HIS A 122 -12.96 -13.07 2.68
CA HIS A 122 -12.78 -14.49 3.01
C HIS A 122 -13.64 -15.47 2.19
N VAL A 123 -14.71 -15.01 1.55
CA VAL A 123 -15.57 -15.82 0.68
C VAL A 123 -14.97 -15.94 -0.72
N HIS A 124 -14.35 -14.86 -1.22
CA HIS A 124 -13.91 -14.77 -2.61
C HIS A 124 -12.39 -14.86 -2.79
N LEU A 125 -11.63 -14.59 -1.74
CA LEU A 125 -10.18 -14.43 -1.78
C LEU A 125 -9.48 -15.40 -0.83
N LYS A 126 -8.27 -15.81 -1.23
CA LYS A 126 -7.35 -16.55 -0.40
C LYS A 126 -6.42 -15.59 0.35
N ALA A 127 -6.20 -15.86 1.63
CA ALA A 127 -5.26 -15.09 2.45
C ALA A 127 -3.81 -15.36 2.01
N GLY A 128 -2.97 -14.34 2.07
CA GLY A 128 -1.52 -14.48 1.99
C GLY A 128 -0.96 -15.25 3.17
N SER A 129 0.21 -15.86 2.97
CA SER A 129 0.87 -16.72 3.96
C SER A 129 2.16 -16.15 4.53
N SER A 130 2.61 -14.97 4.05
CA SER A 130 3.89 -14.40 4.47
C SER A 130 3.93 -12.87 4.34
N PRO A 131 4.62 -12.20 5.27
CA PRO A 131 5.01 -10.80 5.14
C PRO A 131 6.02 -10.61 3.99
N LEU A 132 6.14 -9.37 3.48
CA LEU A 132 7.11 -9.04 2.43
C LEU A 132 7.90 -7.78 2.81
N VAL A 133 9.22 -7.89 2.82
CA VAL A 133 10.17 -6.77 2.83
C VAL A 133 11.01 -6.85 1.54
N MET A 134 10.95 -5.79 0.74
CA MET A 134 11.73 -5.67 -0.50
C MET A 134 12.99 -4.83 -0.25
N ASP A 135 14.11 -5.24 -0.83
CA ASP A 135 15.31 -4.41 -0.87
C ASP A 135 15.24 -3.48 -2.09
N LEU A 136 15.04 -2.19 -1.85
CA LEU A 136 14.86 -1.15 -2.86
C LEU A 136 16.01 -0.13 -2.79
N PRO A 137 16.24 0.71 -3.82
CA PRO A 137 17.38 1.65 -3.85
C PRO A 137 17.46 2.67 -2.70
N TRP A 138 16.39 2.83 -1.93
CA TRP A 138 16.29 3.69 -0.75
C TRP A 138 16.26 2.93 0.58
N GLY A 139 16.30 1.60 0.53
CA GLY A 139 16.37 0.70 1.67
C GLY A 139 15.17 -0.24 1.80
N PRO A 140 15.21 -1.12 2.83
CA PRO A 140 14.19 -2.14 3.04
C PRO A 140 12.79 -1.53 3.17
N THR A 141 11.84 -2.06 2.40
CA THR A 141 10.47 -1.55 2.29
C THR A 141 9.47 -2.67 2.53
N GLY A 142 8.66 -2.56 3.58
CA GLY A 142 7.57 -3.48 3.88
C GLY A 142 6.32 -3.18 3.05
N VAL A 143 5.44 -4.17 2.91
CA VAL A 143 4.15 -4.03 2.21
C VAL A 143 3.02 -4.54 3.10
N ALA A 144 1.95 -3.77 3.22
CA ALA A 144 0.72 -4.15 3.90
C ALA A 144 -0.47 -3.69 3.06
N ILE A 145 -1.65 -4.28 3.19
CA ILE A 145 -2.84 -3.88 2.42
C ILE A 145 -3.99 -3.59 3.37
N CYS A 146 -4.50 -2.36 3.32
CA CYS A 146 -5.75 -1.93 3.96
C CYS A 146 -5.92 -2.46 5.41
N TYR A 147 -6.72 -3.52 5.59
CA TYR A 147 -7.06 -4.10 6.88
C TYR A 147 -5.84 -4.55 7.71
N ASP A 148 -4.73 -4.89 7.04
CA ASP A 148 -3.45 -5.17 7.68
C ASP A 148 -3.00 -4.04 8.62
N LEU A 149 -3.38 -2.77 8.34
CA LEU A 149 -3.09 -1.60 9.17
C LEU A 149 -3.52 -1.77 10.63
N ARG A 150 -4.55 -2.58 10.90
CA ARG A 150 -5.05 -2.83 12.26
C ARG A 150 -4.14 -3.69 13.12
N PHE A 151 -3.19 -4.41 12.52
CA PHE A 151 -2.38 -5.43 13.18
C PHE A 151 -0.95 -4.90 13.43
N PRO A 152 -0.65 -4.32 14.61
CA PRO A 152 0.67 -3.73 14.91
C PRO A 152 1.83 -4.72 14.75
N GLU A 153 1.57 -6.01 14.97
CA GLU A 153 2.55 -7.09 14.93
C GLU A 153 3.26 -7.16 13.57
N LEU A 154 2.48 -6.99 12.48
CA LEU A 154 3.01 -7.00 11.13
C LEU A 154 4.01 -5.85 10.89
N PHE A 155 3.66 -4.65 11.37
CA PHE A 155 4.52 -3.47 11.23
C PHE A 155 5.73 -3.53 12.15
N ARG A 156 5.56 -4.05 13.36
CA ARG A 156 6.67 -4.29 14.28
C ARG A 156 7.67 -5.28 13.68
N ARG A 157 7.18 -6.35 13.05
CA ARG A 157 8.03 -7.29 12.31
C ARG A 157 8.84 -6.57 11.23
N TYR A 158 8.19 -5.79 10.37
CA TYR A 158 8.88 -5.02 9.32
C TYR A 158 9.97 -4.10 9.89
N ALA A 159 9.66 -3.41 10.98
CA ALA A 159 10.60 -2.49 11.61
C ALA A 159 11.85 -3.20 12.16
N VAL A 160 11.65 -4.37 12.81
CA VAL A 160 12.73 -5.22 13.33
C VAL A 160 13.56 -5.85 12.20
N GLU A 161 12.94 -6.14 11.05
CA GLU A 161 13.64 -6.54 9.81
C GLU A 161 14.34 -5.37 9.10
N GLY A 162 14.34 -4.18 9.70
CA GLY A 162 15.08 -3.01 9.20
C GLY A 162 14.30 -2.15 8.19
N ALA A 163 13.00 -2.39 8.00
CA ALA A 163 12.18 -1.59 7.10
C ALA A 163 12.27 -0.09 7.46
N LYS A 164 12.54 0.74 6.45
CA LYS A 164 12.56 2.20 6.54
C LYS A 164 11.25 2.83 6.04
N MET A 165 10.46 2.06 5.30
CA MET A 165 9.16 2.45 4.76
C MET A 165 8.21 1.26 4.77
N VAL A 166 6.92 1.52 4.96
CA VAL A 166 5.85 0.58 4.59
C VAL A 166 4.89 1.26 3.64
N ILE A 167 4.57 0.58 2.53
CA ILE A 167 3.54 1.00 1.58
C ILE A 167 2.21 0.32 1.89
N ILE A 168 1.11 1.08 1.87
CA ILE A 168 -0.23 0.60 2.20
C ILE A 168 -1.28 1.06 1.17
N PRO A 169 -1.61 0.26 0.14
CA PRO A 169 -2.77 0.53 -0.70
C PRO A 169 -4.02 0.17 0.09
N ALA A 170 -5.06 0.99 -0.01
CA ALA A 170 -6.29 0.83 0.75
C ALA A 170 -7.54 1.28 -0.01
N GLU A 171 -8.66 0.71 0.41
CA GLU A 171 -10.01 1.24 0.22
C GLU A 171 -10.66 1.35 1.61
N TRP A 172 -10.32 2.41 2.34
CA TRP A 172 -10.73 2.66 3.71
C TRP A 172 -11.96 3.57 3.77
N PRO A 173 -13.09 3.10 4.33
CA PRO A 173 -14.34 3.86 4.35
C PRO A 173 -14.29 5.11 5.22
N ILE A 174 -15.09 6.12 4.84
CA ILE A 174 -15.16 7.43 5.51
C ILE A 174 -15.60 7.33 6.96
N GLU A 175 -16.45 6.35 7.31
CA GLU A 175 -16.90 6.10 8.69
C GLU A 175 -15.73 5.81 9.65
N ARG A 176 -14.58 5.41 9.11
CA ARG A 176 -13.38 5.03 9.86
C ARG A 176 -12.20 5.94 9.52
N ALA A 177 -12.43 7.13 8.97
CA ALA A 177 -11.37 8.08 8.60
C ALA A 177 -10.45 8.46 9.78
N GLU A 178 -11.00 8.59 10.98
CA GLU A 178 -10.18 8.84 12.18
C GLU A 178 -9.24 7.67 12.50
N HIS A 179 -9.71 6.43 12.33
CA HIS A 179 -8.87 5.25 12.52
C HIS A 179 -7.76 5.18 11.46
N TRP A 180 -8.05 5.56 10.21
CA TRP A 180 -7.06 5.64 9.14
C TRP A 180 -5.90 6.54 9.55
N THR A 181 -6.19 7.81 9.87
CA THR A 181 -5.17 8.78 10.25
C THR A 181 -4.42 8.37 11.52
N THR A 182 -5.16 7.91 12.55
CA THR A 182 -4.58 7.54 13.84
C THR A 182 -3.63 6.35 13.71
N LEU A 183 -4.06 5.28 13.03
CA LEU A 183 -3.25 4.08 12.89
C LEU A 183 -2.02 4.32 12.02
N LEU A 184 -2.12 5.06 10.91
CA LEU A 184 -0.96 5.38 10.08
C LEU A 184 0.12 6.13 10.88
N LYS A 185 -0.30 7.13 11.68
CA LYS A 185 0.63 7.86 12.56
C LYS A 185 1.21 6.96 13.64
N ALA A 186 0.39 6.13 14.29
CA ALA A 186 0.88 5.19 15.29
C ALA A 186 1.94 4.25 14.71
N ARG A 187 1.68 3.66 13.52
CA ARG A 187 2.64 2.79 12.83
C ARG A 187 3.94 3.50 12.50
N ALA A 188 3.89 4.76 12.08
CA ALA A 188 5.08 5.55 11.77
C ALA A 188 5.91 5.82 13.04
N ILE A 189 5.26 6.26 14.11
CA ILE A 189 5.88 6.66 15.38
C ILE A 189 6.51 5.45 16.08
N GLU A 190 5.73 4.39 16.33
CA GLU A 190 6.16 3.28 17.18
C GLU A 190 7.26 2.43 16.52
N ASN A 191 7.34 2.47 15.18
CA ASN A 191 8.31 1.73 14.37
C ASN A 191 9.38 2.61 13.73
N GLN A 192 9.33 3.92 13.98
CA GLN A 192 10.28 4.90 13.47
C GLN A 192 10.63 4.65 12.00
N MET A 193 9.61 4.67 11.14
CA MET A 193 9.71 4.44 9.70
C MET A 193 8.66 5.26 8.95
N TYR A 194 8.90 5.50 7.66
CA TYR A 194 7.90 6.15 6.82
C TYR A 194 6.68 5.24 6.61
N ILE A 195 5.49 5.83 6.64
CA ILE A 195 4.27 5.16 6.19
C ILE A 195 3.76 5.91 4.96
N VAL A 196 3.62 5.20 3.85
CA VAL A 196 3.13 5.72 2.57
C VAL A 196 1.84 5.00 2.25
N ALA A 197 0.71 5.70 2.33
CA ALA A 197 -0.60 5.09 2.25
C ALA A 197 -1.48 5.79 1.23
N VAL A 198 -2.06 5.01 0.32
CA VAL A 198 -2.95 5.52 -0.74
C VAL A 198 -4.31 4.87 -0.61
N ASN A 199 -5.33 5.71 -0.57
CA ASN A 199 -6.71 5.31 -0.39
C ASN A 199 -7.55 5.61 -1.65
N ASN A 200 -8.61 4.83 -1.85
CA ASN A 200 -9.73 5.21 -2.71
C ASN A 200 -10.47 6.42 -2.12
N VAL A 201 -11.23 7.12 -2.96
CA VAL A 201 -11.99 8.31 -2.57
C VAL A 201 -13.34 8.35 -3.26
N GLY A 202 -14.34 8.91 -2.58
CA GLY A 202 -15.69 9.07 -3.10
C GLY A 202 -16.52 7.79 -2.98
N GLU A 203 -17.70 7.79 -3.57
CA GLU A 203 -18.63 6.67 -3.51
C GLU A 203 -18.29 5.59 -4.55
N SER A 204 -18.22 4.34 -4.10
CA SER A 204 -17.99 3.19 -4.95
C SER A 204 -18.64 1.95 -4.33
N GLY A 205 -19.48 1.25 -5.10
CA GLY A 205 -20.16 0.03 -4.64
C GLY A 205 -21.06 0.21 -3.42
N GLY A 206 -21.68 1.39 -3.26
CA GLY A 206 -22.51 1.72 -2.10
C GLY A 206 -21.73 2.03 -0.81
N THR A 207 -20.39 2.12 -0.89
CA THR A 207 -19.52 2.55 0.20
C THR A 207 -18.85 3.87 -0.15
N THR A 208 -18.81 4.81 0.80
CA THR A 208 -18.07 6.07 0.64
C THR A 208 -16.67 5.94 1.24
N PHE A 209 -15.64 6.20 0.44
CA PHE A 209 -14.24 6.09 0.85
C PHE A 209 -13.64 7.43 1.23
N ALA A 210 -12.80 7.41 2.27
CA ALA A 210 -12.32 8.63 2.93
C ALA A 210 -11.39 9.49 2.06
N GLY A 211 -10.75 8.92 1.04
CA GLY A 211 -9.55 9.54 0.48
C GLY A 211 -8.50 9.68 1.58
N GLN A 212 -8.05 10.91 1.85
CA GLN A 212 -7.09 11.19 2.91
C GLN A 212 -5.80 10.35 2.81
N SER A 213 -5.39 10.00 1.58
CA SER A 213 -4.09 9.37 1.32
C SER A 213 -2.99 10.22 1.94
N MET A 214 -1.95 9.62 2.53
CA MET A 214 -0.91 10.41 3.19
C MET A 214 0.45 9.71 3.25
N ILE A 215 1.48 10.53 3.38
CA ILE A 215 2.82 10.11 3.79
C ILE A 215 3.05 10.64 5.21
N VAL A 216 3.42 9.75 6.13
CA VAL A 216 3.79 10.10 7.50
C VAL A 216 5.28 9.80 7.70
N ASP A 217 6.01 10.76 8.28
CA ASP A 217 7.42 10.61 8.60
C ASP A 217 7.64 9.75 9.87
N PRO A 218 8.88 9.28 10.13
CA PRO A 218 9.19 8.45 11.29
C PRO A 218 8.94 9.11 12.66
N TRP A 219 8.65 10.42 12.70
CA TRP A 219 8.29 11.17 13.90
C TRP A 219 6.76 11.36 14.03
N GLY A 220 5.97 10.80 13.11
CA GLY A 220 4.52 10.94 13.08
C GLY A 220 4.03 12.23 12.44
N LYS A 221 4.90 13.02 11.79
CA LYS A 221 4.50 14.22 11.06
C LYS A 221 3.96 13.83 9.68
N VAL A 222 2.80 14.36 9.33
CA VAL A 222 2.26 14.23 7.97
C VAL A 222 3.10 15.08 7.02
N VAL A 223 3.73 14.44 6.03
CA VAL A 223 4.57 15.07 5.01
C VAL A 223 3.71 15.62 3.87
N VAL A 224 2.73 14.83 3.43
CA VAL A 224 1.72 15.21 2.45
C VAL A 224 0.44 14.44 2.76
N ALA A 225 -0.71 15.08 2.52
CA ALA A 225 -2.02 14.46 2.62
C ALA A 225 -2.90 14.87 1.44
N GLY A 226 -3.75 13.94 1.01
CA GLY A 226 -4.89 14.19 0.15
C GLY A 226 -6.12 14.61 0.95
N GLY A 227 -7.10 15.16 0.25
CA GLY A 227 -8.43 15.46 0.82
C GLY A 227 -9.44 14.37 0.47
N GLU A 228 -10.69 14.79 0.29
CA GLU A 228 -11.84 13.93 -0.09
C GLU A 228 -12.11 13.95 -1.60
N GLU A 229 -11.14 14.41 -2.40
CA GLU A 229 -11.23 14.46 -3.86
C GLU A 229 -10.11 13.67 -4.55
N PRO A 230 -10.33 13.14 -5.77
CA PRO A 230 -9.27 12.54 -6.57
C PRO A 230 -8.12 13.51 -6.81
N GLY A 231 -6.89 13.00 -6.80
CA GLY A 231 -5.73 13.85 -7.02
C GLY A 231 -4.41 13.10 -6.94
N LEU A 232 -3.37 13.76 -7.45
CA LEU A 232 -2.00 13.30 -7.35
C LEU A 232 -1.25 14.15 -6.31
N PHE A 233 -0.98 13.56 -5.15
CA PHE A 233 -0.32 14.23 -4.04
C PHE A 233 1.15 13.77 -3.98
N THR A 234 2.10 14.70 -4.02
CA THR A 234 3.52 14.37 -4.23
C THR A 234 4.39 15.02 -3.17
N ALA A 235 5.37 14.28 -2.65
CA ALA A 235 6.37 14.80 -1.73
C ALA A 235 7.72 14.12 -1.89
N GLU A 236 8.78 14.82 -1.52
CA GLU A 236 10.11 14.25 -1.30
C GLU A 236 10.18 13.69 0.14
N VAL A 237 10.66 12.46 0.28
CA VAL A 237 10.99 11.83 1.57
C VAL A 237 12.50 11.63 1.68
N ASP A 238 13.02 11.71 2.90
CA ASP A 238 14.45 11.58 3.21
C ASP A 238 14.72 10.42 4.17
N PHE A 239 15.30 9.36 3.64
CA PHE A 239 15.57 8.12 4.37
C PHE A 239 16.73 8.22 5.37
N ASP A 240 17.55 9.28 5.32
CA ASP A 240 18.55 9.54 6.36
C ASP A 240 17.88 9.93 7.68
N ARG A 241 16.67 10.52 7.61
CA ARG A 241 15.84 10.89 8.77
C ARG A 241 15.41 9.68 9.60
N VAL A 242 15.23 8.52 8.97
CA VAL A 242 14.89 7.26 9.67
C VAL A 242 16.02 6.88 10.63
N ASN A 243 17.26 6.87 10.14
CA ASN A 243 18.43 6.51 10.93
C ASN A 243 18.62 7.50 12.09
N ALA A 244 18.57 8.81 11.80
CA ALA A 244 18.73 9.85 12.81
C ALA A 244 17.69 9.78 13.94
N ILE A 245 16.44 9.42 13.63
CA ILE A 245 15.37 9.27 14.63
C ILE A 245 15.59 8.01 15.49
N ARG A 246 16.00 6.90 14.88
CA ARG A 246 16.31 5.65 15.59
C ARG A 246 17.50 5.81 16.54
N GLU A 247 18.52 6.57 16.14
CA GLU A 247 19.64 6.92 17.03
C GLU A 247 19.20 7.83 18.19
N LYS A 248 18.27 8.77 17.93
CA LYS A 248 17.79 9.72 18.94
C LYS A 248 16.90 9.08 19.99
N ILE A 249 16.04 8.13 19.61
CA ILE A 249 15.19 7.36 20.53
C ILE A 249 15.35 5.88 20.16
N PRO A 250 16.24 5.13 20.82
CA PRO A 250 16.60 3.76 20.43
C PRO A 250 15.56 2.72 20.89
N VAL A 251 14.28 2.92 20.51
CA VAL A 251 13.16 2.08 20.97
C VAL A 251 13.37 0.59 20.70
N PHE A 252 14.17 0.23 19.69
CA PHE A 252 14.44 -1.16 19.34
C PHE A 252 15.41 -1.85 20.32
N GLU A 253 16.33 -1.10 20.91
CA GLU A 253 17.26 -1.57 21.96
C GLU A 253 16.52 -1.71 23.29
N ASP A 254 15.57 -0.82 23.57
CA ASP A 254 14.77 -0.81 24.80
C ASP A 254 13.67 -1.89 24.83
N ARG A 255 13.45 -2.62 23.73
CA ARG A 255 12.44 -3.69 23.64
C ARG A 255 12.78 -4.84 24.59
N ARG A 256 11.72 -5.45 25.13
CA ARG A 256 11.78 -6.65 25.99
C ARG A 256 11.10 -7.85 25.33
N PRO A 257 11.63 -8.37 24.20
CA PRO A 257 11.01 -9.50 23.50
C PRO A 257 10.94 -10.77 24.35
N ASP A 258 11.78 -10.88 25.38
CA ASP A 258 11.73 -11.93 26.41
C ASP A 258 10.43 -11.92 27.23
N LEU A 259 9.71 -10.80 27.28
CA LEU A 259 8.46 -10.64 28.02
C LEU A 259 7.21 -10.70 27.14
N TYR A 260 7.36 -10.62 25.82
CA TYR A 260 6.24 -10.55 24.87
C TYR A 260 5.86 -11.94 24.37
N GLU A 261 5.73 -12.92 25.27
CA GLU A 261 5.24 -14.27 24.91
C GLU A 261 4.07 -14.17 23.91
N PRO A 262 3.94 -15.13 22.97
CA PRO A 262 2.88 -15.09 21.97
C PRO A 262 1.56 -14.72 22.61
N LEU A 263 0.99 -13.59 22.17
CA LEU A 263 -0.28 -13.08 22.69
C LEU A 263 -1.40 -14.00 22.17
N ASP A 264 -1.60 -15.13 22.84
CA ASP A 264 -2.79 -15.93 22.61
C ASP A 264 -3.99 -15.13 23.08
N PHE A 265 -5.01 -15.02 22.23
CA PHE A 265 -6.25 -14.37 22.59
C PHE A 265 -6.93 -15.19 23.70
N ARG A 266 -6.84 -14.71 24.93
CA ARG A 266 -7.53 -15.30 26.08
C ARG A 266 -8.97 -14.79 26.08
N VAL A 267 -9.91 -15.69 25.81
CA VAL A 267 -11.36 -15.47 25.95
C VAL A 267 -11.74 -15.58 27.42
#